data_AF-A0A427XZ73-F1
#
_entry.id   AF-A0A427XZ73-F1
#
_cell.length_a   1.000
_cell.length_b   1.000
_cell.length_c   1.000
_cell.angle_alpha   90.00
_cell.angle_beta   90.00
_cell.angle_gamma   90.00
#
_symmetry.space_group_name_H-M   'P 1'
#
loop_
_entity.id
_entity.type
_entity.pdbx_description
1 polymer ?
#
loop_
_entity_poly.entity_id
_entity_poly.type
_entity_poly.pdbx_seq_one_letter_code
_entity_poly.pdbx_strand_id
1 'polypeptide(L)'
;MSELRYTANTSLEQLHARYTGTGHADTTKYELLTNQHRDTLSSIVGHPPLLAYLSIADGECQARERFEVLERMLQPCGVPPAKTDE
;
A
#
# COMPACT_ATOMS: atom_id res chain seq x y z
N MET A 1 -20.63 -9.93 26.66
CA MET A 1 -19.71 -8.81 26.30
C MET A 1 -18.34 -9.31 25.87
N SER A 2 -17.72 -10.28 26.55
CA SER A 2 -16.44 -10.90 26.15
C SER A 2 -16.52 -11.66 24.82
N GLU A 3 -17.52 -12.53 24.66
CA GLU A 3 -17.76 -13.32 23.43
C GLU A 3 -17.88 -12.45 22.17
N LEU A 4 -18.59 -11.31 22.28
CA LEU A 4 -18.80 -10.39 21.16
C LEU A 4 -17.51 -9.67 20.73
N ARG A 5 -16.58 -9.44 21.66
CA ARG A 5 -15.26 -8.85 21.36
C ARG A 5 -14.34 -9.88 20.72
N TYR A 6 -14.41 -11.14 21.17
CA TYR A 6 -13.64 -12.23 20.58
C TYR A 6 -14.01 -12.45 19.11
N THR A 7 -15.31 -12.55 18.80
CA THR A 7 -15.77 -12.72 17.41
C THR A 7 -15.45 -11.52 16.52
N ALA A 8 -15.51 -10.31 17.05
CA ALA A 8 -15.12 -9.09 16.34
C ALA A 8 -13.63 -9.11 15.97
N ASN A 9 -12.74 -9.49 16.90
CA ASN A 9 -11.30 -9.56 16.66
C ASN A 9 -10.97 -10.65 15.63
N THR A 10 -11.55 -11.84 15.73
CA THR A 10 -11.34 -12.90 14.72
C THR A 10 -11.81 -12.48 13.33
N SER A 11 -12.93 -11.75 13.24
CA SER A 11 -13.42 -11.22 11.96
C SER A 11 -12.47 -10.18 11.36
N LEU A 12 -11.84 -9.36 12.22
CA LEU A 12 -10.85 -8.36 11.83
C LEU A 12 -9.55 -9.03 11.32
N GLU A 13 -9.05 -10.04 12.03
CA GLU A 13 -7.87 -10.81 11.62
C GLU A 13 -8.08 -11.49 10.25
N GLN A 14 -9.28 -12.01 10.00
CA GLN A 14 -9.64 -12.56 8.68
C GLN A 14 -9.58 -11.51 7.58
N LEU A 15 -10.02 -10.28 7.84
CA LEU A 15 -9.96 -9.17 6.88
C LEU A 15 -8.51 -8.76 6.60
N HIS A 16 -7.67 -8.62 7.63
CA HIS A 16 -6.23 -8.32 7.45
C HIS A 16 -5.51 -9.40 6.64
N ALA A 17 -5.85 -10.68 6.83
CA ALA A 17 -5.25 -11.78 6.08
C ALA A 17 -5.66 -11.79 4.60
N ARG A 18 -6.89 -11.35 4.29
CA ARG A 18 -7.43 -11.39 2.92
C ARG A 18 -7.13 -10.13 2.12
N TYR A 19 -7.19 -8.97 2.77
CA TYR A 19 -7.10 -7.67 2.13
C TYR A 19 -5.95 -6.89 2.77
N THR A 20 -4.77 -6.99 2.13
CA THR A 20 -3.61 -6.16 2.47
C THR A 20 -4.00 -4.69 2.44
N GLY A 21 -3.62 -3.94 3.47
CA GLY A 21 -3.99 -2.53 3.61
C GLY A 21 -5.22 -2.25 4.47
N THR A 22 -5.95 -3.29 4.91
CA THR A 22 -6.99 -3.12 5.94
C THR A 22 -6.38 -2.48 7.19
N GLY A 23 -6.96 -1.37 7.66
CA GLY A 23 -6.50 -0.64 8.85
C GLY A 23 -7.24 -1.04 10.13
N HIS A 24 -6.70 -0.60 11.27
CA HIS A 24 -7.28 -0.67 12.61
C HIS A 24 -7.04 0.65 13.35
N ALA A 25 -7.57 0.78 14.57
CA ALA A 25 -7.49 2.03 15.35
C ALA A 25 -6.05 2.50 15.61
N ASP A 26 -5.11 1.56 15.73
CA ASP A 26 -3.69 1.85 16.02
C ASP A 26 -2.82 1.88 14.75
N THR A 27 -3.42 1.87 13.55
CA THR A 27 -2.66 1.98 12.30
C THR A 27 -1.93 3.33 12.27
N THR A 28 -0.62 3.26 12.12
CA THR A 28 0.23 4.44 12.09
C THR A 28 0.06 5.23 10.79
N LYS A 29 0.38 6.52 10.83
CA LYS A 29 0.42 7.36 9.62
C LYS A 29 1.34 6.76 8.55
N TYR A 30 2.46 6.16 8.95
CA TYR A 30 3.41 5.54 8.03
C TYR A 30 2.81 4.33 7.31
N GLU A 31 2.13 3.44 8.04
CA GLU A 31 1.47 2.26 7.46
C GLU A 31 0.37 2.66 6.48
N LEU A 32 -0.48 3.62 6.87
CA LEU A 32 -1.55 4.12 6.01
C LEU A 32 -1.01 4.71 4.71
N LEU A 33 -0.02 5.61 4.80
CA LEU A 33 0.57 6.24 3.61
C LEU A 33 1.30 5.20 2.74
N THR A 34 2.02 4.26 3.33
CA THR A 34 2.72 3.21 2.58
C THR A 34 1.75 2.37 1.76
N ASN A 35 0.61 1.98 2.35
CA ASN A 35 -0.44 1.25 1.64
C ASN A 35 -1.04 2.09 0.51
N GLN A 36 -1.39 3.35 0.78
CA GLN A 36 -1.93 4.26 -0.24
C GLN A 36 -0.99 4.43 -1.44
N HIS A 37 0.32 4.58 -1.20
CA HIS A 37 1.28 4.71 -2.30
C HIS A 37 1.39 3.41 -3.10
N ARG A 38 1.42 2.25 -2.42
CA ARG A 38 1.42 0.95 -3.11
C ARG A 38 0.17 0.73 -3.94
N ASP A 39 -1.01 1.11 -3.44
CA ASP A 39 -2.27 1.02 -4.21
C ASP A 39 -2.25 1.91 -5.44
N THR A 40 -1.67 3.11 -5.32
CA THR A 40 -1.51 4.06 -6.43
C THR A 40 -0.54 3.51 -7.48
N LEU A 41 0.63 3.02 -7.08
CA LEU A 41 1.62 2.43 -7.99
C LEU A 41 1.07 1.16 -8.67
N SER A 42 0.35 0.32 -7.93
CA SER A 42 -0.35 -0.85 -8.47
C SER A 42 -1.39 -0.44 -9.52
N SER A 43 -2.16 0.62 -9.25
CA SER A 43 -3.13 1.15 -10.21
C SER A 43 -2.47 1.69 -11.47
N ILE A 44 -1.32 2.37 -11.37
CA ILE A 44 -0.56 2.85 -12.54
C ILE A 44 -0.12 1.66 -13.40
N VAL A 45 0.44 0.61 -12.81
CA VAL A 45 0.88 -0.59 -13.54
C VAL A 45 -0.29 -1.38 -14.12
N GLY A 46 -1.41 -1.45 -13.41
CA GLY A 46 -2.60 -2.22 -13.79
C GLY A 46 -3.44 -1.58 -14.89
N HIS A 47 -3.34 -0.26 -15.07
CA HIS A 47 -4.12 0.48 -16.06
C HIS A 47 -3.21 1.01 -17.18
N PRO A 48 -3.24 0.39 -18.38
CA PRO A 48 -2.39 0.80 -19.51
C PRO A 48 -2.44 2.30 -19.85
N PRO A 49 -3.59 3.00 -19.76
CA PRO A 49 -3.64 4.45 -20.00
C PRO A 49 -2.81 5.27 -19.00
N LEU A 50 -2.77 4.86 -17.71
CA LEU A 50 -2.00 5.56 -16.68
C LEU A 50 -0.51 5.34 -16.87
N LEU A 51 -0.10 4.09 -17.13
CA LEU A 51 1.29 3.77 -17.45
C LEU A 51 1.76 4.52 -18.72
N ALA A 52 0.91 4.57 -19.76
CA ALA A 52 1.21 5.30 -20.98
C ALA A 52 1.37 6.80 -20.71
N TYR A 53 0.49 7.39 -19.91
CA TYR A 53 0.57 8.79 -19.52
C TYR A 53 1.90 9.11 -18.82
N LEU A 54 2.32 8.28 -17.85
CA LEU A 54 3.63 8.44 -17.18
C LEU A 54 4.78 8.31 -18.19
N SER A 55 4.77 7.27 -19.03
CA SER A 55 5.84 7.04 -20.01
C SER A 55 6.00 8.19 -21.01
N ILE A 56 4.91 8.86 -21.39
CA ILE A 56 4.96 10.02 -22.27
C ILE A 56 5.50 11.24 -21.52
N ALA A 57 5.11 11.43 -20.26
CA ALA A 57 5.57 12.54 -19.43
C ALA A 57 7.07 12.46 -19.14
N ASP A 58 7.57 11.25 -18.82
CA ASP A 58 8.97 11.01 -18.48
C ASP A 58 9.85 10.75 -19.72
N GLY A 59 9.23 10.51 -20.89
CA GLY A 59 9.94 10.30 -22.16
C GLY A 59 10.65 8.94 -22.25
N GLU A 60 10.24 7.97 -21.44
CA GLU A 60 10.84 6.65 -21.33
C GLU A 60 9.93 5.56 -21.92
N CYS A 61 10.49 4.38 -22.19
CA CYS A 61 9.67 3.28 -22.69
C CYS A 61 8.76 2.73 -21.58
N GLN A 62 7.53 2.30 -21.94
CA GLN A 62 6.56 1.78 -20.96
C GLN A 62 7.09 0.60 -20.13
N ALA A 63 7.99 -0.21 -20.70
CA ALA A 63 8.62 -1.31 -19.97
C ALA A 63 9.55 -0.81 -18.85
N ARG A 64 10.28 0.28 -19.08
CA ARG A 64 11.16 0.89 -18.08
C ARG A 64 10.35 1.61 -17.01
N GLU A 65 9.35 2.40 -17.39
CA GLU A 65 8.43 3.01 -16.42
C GLU A 65 7.78 1.97 -15.53
N ARG A 66 7.30 0.86 -16.12
CA ARG A 66 6.71 -0.23 -15.35
C ARG A 66 7.70 -0.83 -14.35
N PHE A 67 8.96 -1.01 -14.75
CA PHE A 67 10.00 -1.51 -13.85
C PHE A 67 10.25 -0.53 -12.70
N GLU A 68 10.41 0.76 -12.99
CA GLU A 68 10.68 1.78 -12.00
C GLU A 68 9.52 1.97 -11.00
N VAL A 69 8.28 1.97 -11.49
CA VAL A 69 7.08 2.03 -10.64
C VAL A 69 7.01 0.82 -9.70
N LEU A 70 7.38 -0.37 -10.17
CA LEU A 70 7.42 -1.58 -9.34
C LEU A 70 8.54 -1.52 -8.29
N GLU A 71 9.73 -1.04 -8.64
CA GLU A 71 10.83 -0.85 -7.66
C GLU A 71 10.46 0.13 -6.55
N ARG A 72 9.76 1.23 -6.90
CA ARG A 72 9.27 2.22 -5.93
C ARG A 72 8.28 1.62 -4.90
N MET A 73 7.66 0.47 -5.17
CA MET A 73 6.71 -0.17 -4.22
C MET A 73 7.39 -0.72 -2.96
N LEU A 74 8.71 -0.99 -3.00
CA LEU A 74 9.44 -1.55 -1.86
C LEU A 74 9.32 -0.61 -0.64
N GLN A 75 9.62 0.68 -0.86
CA GLN A 75 9.66 1.69 0.20
C GLN A 75 9.24 3.07 -0.33
N PRO A 76 7.95 3.26 -0.69
CA PRO A 76 7.49 4.49 -1.32
C PRO A 76 7.51 5.71 -0.40
N CYS A 77 7.50 5.49 0.93
CA CYS A 77 7.48 6.55 1.94
C CYS A 77 8.79 6.69 2.72
N GLY A 78 9.89 6.09 2.24
CA GLY A 78 11.17 6.10 2.95
C GLY A 78 11.21 5.17 4.17
N VAL A 79 12.22 5.33 5.01
CA VAL A 79 12.41 4.49 6.20
C VAL A 79 11.26 4.64 7.20
N PRO A 80 10.74 3.54 7.78
CA PRO A 80 9.75 3.63 8.83
C PRO A 80 10.30 4.45 10.00
N PRO A 81 9.46 5.26 10.66
CA PRO A 81 9.87 5.99 11.86
C PRO A 81 10.34 5.00 12.93
N ALA A 82 11.32 5.41 13.75
CA ALA A 82 11.71 4.63 14.91
C ALA A 82 10.46 4.38 15.77
N LYS A 83 10.32 3.15 16.28
CA LYS A 83 9.27 2.86 17.25
C LYS A 83 9.52 3.78 18.44
N THR A 84 8.56 4.66 18.72
CA THR A 84 8.50 5.32 20.01
C THR A 84 8.20 4.24 21.02
N ASP A 85 9.19 3.91 21.86
CA ASP A 85 8.98 3.06 23.03
C ASP A 85 7.97 3.79 23.94
N GLU A 86 6.73 3.29 23.97
CA GLU A 86 5.86 3.41 25.16
C GLU A 86 6.03 2.16 26.02
#